data_AF-A0A1W1I8Z1-F1
#
_entry.id   AF-A0A1W1I8Z1-F1
#
_cell.length_a   1.000
_cell.length_b   1.000
_cell.length_c   1.000
_cell.angle_alpha   90.00
_cell.angle_beta   90.00
_cell.angle_gamma   90.00
#
_symmetry.space_group_name_H-M   'P 1'
#
loop_
_entity.id
_entity.type
_entity.pdbx_description
1 polymer ?
#
loop_
_entity_poly.entity_id
_entity_poly.type
_entity_poly.pdbx_seq_one_letter_code
_entity_poly.pdbx_strand_id
1 'polypeptide(L)'
;MIGGAPDPRLILQERAPYNAGTGLRFMIRRTTPARSRKAVNRRPKLTRSLKRRFQLRLLKWYAANGRDLPWRNTADPYHILVSEVMLQQTQVDRVIPKYHEFLDRYPSFQHLAEAPVGEVKTTWYPLGYNIRPERLHSIACETVARYGGKLPSTEEDLLSFKGIGRYTAGAIRSFAFNEDAPILDTNVMRVLHRVFIAKGDPKASKSILWALSETLIPKGRGYDFNQALMDFGATCCTSRNPSCRPCPMKSICKTYPFGAGRTKPL
;
A
#
# COMPACT_ATOMS: atom_id res chain seq x y z
N MET A 1 31.08 59.40 40.19
CA MET A 1 30.11 59.25 41.29
C MET A 1 29.84 57.76 41.42
N ILE A 2 30.52 57.04 42.35
CA ILE A 2 30.02 56.70 43.71
C ILE A 2 28.60 56.09 43.57
N GLY A 3 28.38 54.77 43.67
CA GLY A 3 28.66 53.92 44.82
C GLY A 3 27.37 53.78 45.66
N GLY A 4 26.96 52.55 45.99
CA GLY A 4 26.01 52.30 47.09
C GLY A 4 24.86 51.35 46.79
N ALA A 5 25.01 50.10 47.23
CA ALA A 5 23.89 49.25 47.63
C ALA A 5 23.36 49.69 49.02
N PRO A 6 22.18 49.19 49.43
CA PRO A 6 22.14 48.50 50.71
C PRO A 6 21.32 47.20 50.71
N ASP A 7 21.84 46.18 51.38
CA ASP A 7 21.14 45.06 52.04
C ASP A 7 21.34 45.29 53.54
N PRO A 8 20.36 45.10 54.47
CA PRO A 8 20.21 43.80 55.12
C PRO A 8 18.80 43.48 55.71
N ARG A 9 18.33 42.25 55.44
CA ARG A 9 17.70 41.26 56.36
C ARG A 9 16.93 41.72 57.63
N LEU A 10 15.66 41.28 57.72
CA LEU A 10 14.91 40.97 58.96
C LEU A 10 14.22 39.59 58.80
N ILE A 11 14.80 38.53 59.37
CA ILE A 11 14.30 37.75 60.53
C ILE A 11 13.04 36.89 60.27
N LEU A 12 13.30 35.59 60.11
CA LEU A 12 12.71 34.40 60.76
C LEU A 12 11.20 34.40 61.13
N GLN A 13 10.43 33.44 60.63
CA GLN A 13 10.05 32.21 61.37
C GLN A 13 9.02 31.35 60.62
N GLU A 14 9.16 30.05 60.81
CA GLU A 14 8.43 28.94 60.22
C GLU A 14 6.99 28.82 60.72
N ARG A 15 6.06 28.39 59.84
CA ARG A 15 4.94 27.51 60.23
C ARG A 15 4.69 26.47 59.13
N ALA A 16 4.62 25.22 59.59
CA ALA A 16 4.50 23.98 58.84
C ALA A 16 3.02 23.63 58.49
N PRO A 17 2.67 22.39 58.10
CA PRO A 17 2.21 22.03 56.77
C PRO A 17 0.69 21.76 56.69
N TYR A 18 0.13 21.86 55.49
CA TYR A 18 -1.27 21.52 55.24
C TYR A 18 -1.45 20.00 55.07
N ASN A 19 -2.31 19.42 55.89
CA ASN A 19 -2.60 17.99 56.00
C ASN A 19 -3.22 17.39 54.74
N ALA A 20 -2.72 16.21 54.38
CA ALA A 20 -3.27 15.31 53.37
C ALA A 20 -4.50 14.58 53.91
N GLY A 21 -5.64 14.77 53.24
CA GLY A 21 -6.87 14.01 53.46
C GLY A 21 -6.83 12.65 52.76
N THR A 22 -7.20 11.64 53.50
CA THR A 22 -7.32 10.21 53.18
C THR A 22 -8.34 9.94 52.07
N GLY A 23 -7.85 9.58 50.87
CA GLY A 23 -8.66 9.08 49.76
C GLY A 23 -8.51 7.57 49.60
N LEU A 24 -9.55 6.84 49.98
CA LEU A 24 -9.71 5.38 49.88
C LEU A 24 -9.44 4.88 48.44
N ARG A 25 -8.45 3.98 48.28
CA ARG A 25 -8.13 3.32 47.00
C ARG A 25 -9.26 2.36 46.59
N PHE A 26 -10.09 2.77 45.64
CA PHE A 26 -10.96 1.84 44.91
C PHE A 26 -10.15 1.14 43.79
N MET A 27 -9.72 -0.09 44.06
CA MET A 27 -9.27 -1.02 43.01
C MET A 27 -10.49 -1.52 42.22
N ILE A 28 -10.87 -0.79 41.17
CA ILE A 28 -11.81 -1.32 40.18
C ILE A 28 -11.04 -2.30 39.29
N ARG A 29 -11.13 -3.60 39.59
CA ARG A 29 -10.78 -4.67 38.66
C ARG A 29 -11.68 -4.57 37.42
N ARG A 30 -11.21 -3.87 36.38
CA ARG A 30 -11.79 -3.97 35.03
C ARG A 30 -11.34 -5.29 34.41
N THR A 31 -12.07 -6.36 34.68
CA THR A 31 -12.01 -7.57 33.86
C THR A 31 -12.60 -7.23 32.49
N THR A 32 -11.74 -6.87 31.53
CA THR A 32 -12.12 -6.81 30.13
C THR A 32 -12.27 -8.25 29.64
N PRO A 33 -13.43 -8.67 29.12
CA PRO A 33 -13.52 -9.98 28.49
C PRO A 33 -12.72 -9.88 27.19
N ALA A 34 -11.62 -10.63 27.12
CA ALA A 34 -10.85 -10.85 25.91
C ALA A 34 -11.77 -11.48 24.86
N ARG A 35 -12.36 -10.65 24.01
CA ARG A 35 -13.15 -11.08 22.86
C ARG A 35 -12.17 -11.65 21.84
N SER A 36 -11.90 -12.95 21.95
CA SER A 36 -11.25 -13.76 20.92
C SER A 36 -12.10 -13.71 19.64
N ARG A 37 -11.89 -12.68 18.82
CA ARG A 37 -12.33 -12.69 17.43
C ARG A 37 -11.29 -13.49 16.66
N LYS A 38 -11.40 -14.82 16.68
CA LYS A 38 -10.86 -15.64 15.59
C LYS A 38 -11.57 -15.16 14.32
N ALA A 39 -10.91 -14.30 13.54
CA ALA A 39 -11.35 -13.97 12.20
C ALA A 39 -11.32 -15.28 11.42
N VAL A 40 -12.48 -15.93 11.30
CA VAL A 40 -12.61 -17.11 10.47
C VAL A 40 -12.31 -16.65 9.05
N ASN A 41 -11.09 -16.93 8.60
CA ASN A 41 -10.59 -16.58 7.29
C ASN A 41 -11.30 -17.48 6.27
N ARG A 42 -12.59 -17.23 6.04
CA ARG A 42 -13.42 -18.00 5.12
C ARG A 42 -12.94 -17.70 3.72
N ARG A 43 -12.05 -18.55 3.20
CA ARG A 43 -11.66 -18.53 1.80
C ARG A 43 -12.94 -18.51 0.94
N PRO A 44 -13.06 -17.59 -0.03
CA PRO A 44 -14.23 -17.51 -0.87
C PRO A 44 -14.40 -18.82 -1.66
N LYS A 45 -15.59 -19.43 -1.57
CA LYS A 45 -15.90 -20.62 -2.37
C LYS A 45 -16.16 -20.21 -3.83
N LEU A 46 -15.10 -20.20 -4.64
CA LEU A 46 -15.20 -20.03 -6.09
C LEU A 46 -15.27 -21.40 -6.77
N THR A 47 -16.22 -21.59 -7.68
CA THR A 47 -16.22 -22.79 -8.53
C THR A 47 -15.01 -22.76 -9.46
N ARG A 48 -14.46 -23.93 -9.79
CA ARG A 48 -13.32 -24.05 -10.73
C ARG A 48 -13.63 -23.40 -12.08
N SER A 49 -14.87 -23.54 -12.56
CA SER A 49 -15.33 -22.94 -13.82
C SER A 49 -15.39 -21.41 -13.75
N LEU A 50 -15.86 -20.83 -12.63
CA LEU A 50 -15.89 -19.38 -12.44
C LEU A 50 -14.46 -18.80 -12.35
N LYS A 51 -13.58 -19.42 -11.57
CA LYS A 51 -12.17 -19.03 -11.46
C LYS A 51 -11.50 -19.03 -12.84
N ARG A 52 -11.59 -20.15 -13.59
CA ARG A 52 -10.97 -20.27 -14.92
C ARG A 52 -11.54 -19.26 -15.92
N ARG A 53 -12.85 -19.02 -15.92
CA ARG A 53 -13.47 -18.01 -16.80
C ARG A 53 -12.96 -16.60 -16.50
N PHE A 54 -12.84 -16.22 -15.23
CA PHE A 54 -12.30 -14.91 -14.84
C PHE A 54 -10.85 -14.76 -15.31
N GLN A 55 -9.99 -15.74 -15.00
CA GLN A 55 -8.58 -15.75 -15.37
C GLN A 55 -8.38 -15.60 -16.88
N LEU A 56 -9.02 -16.46 -17.68
CA LEU A 56 -8.86 -16.46 -19.14
C LEU A 56 -9.36 -15.16 -19.77
N ARG A 57 -10.51 -14.65 -19.31
CA ARG A 57 -11.08 -13.40 -19.84
C ARG A 57 -10.23 -12.18 -19.49
N LEU A 58 -9.67 -12.15 -18.27
CA LEU A 58 -8.83 -11.05 -17.84
C LEU A 58 -7.51 -11.04 -18.61
N LEU A 59 -6.85 -12.20 -18.74
CA LEU A 59 -5.61 -12.32 -19.50
C LEU A 59 -5.81 -12.05 -20.99
N LYS A 60 -6.92 -12.53 -21.59
CA LYS A 60 -7.27 -12.21 -22.99
C LYS A 60 -7.50 -10.72 -23.17
N TRP A 61 -8.17 -10.06 -22.22
CA TRP A 61 -8.35 -8.62 -22.27
C TRP A 61 -7.01 -7.89 -22.17
N TYR A 62 -6.13 -8.32 -21.26
CA TYR A 62 -4.80 -7.72 -21.08
C TYR A 62 -3.92 -7.86 -22.32
N ALA A 63 -3.94 -9.01 -23.00
CA ALA A 63 -3.20 -9.19 -24.24
C ALA A 63 -3.58 -8.17 -25.34
N ALA A 64 -4.79 -7.62 -25.31
CA ALA A 64 -5.27 -6.63 -26.29
C ALA A 64 -5.29 -5.18 -25.76
N ASN A 65 -5.20 -4.96 -24.45
CA ASN A 65 -5.43 -3.65 -23.81
C ASN A 65 -4.36 -3.29 -22.76
N GLY A 66 -3.37 -4.16 -22.55
CA GLY A 66 -2.29 -3.95 -21.61
C GLY A 66 -1.47 -2.72 -21.99
N ARG A 67 -1.12 -1.91 -21.00
CA ARG A 67 -0.32 -0.71 -21.20
C ARG A 67 1.17 -1.07 -21.34
N ASP A 68 1.86 -0.40 -22.25
CA ASP A 68 3.32 -0.39 -22.28
C ASP A 68 3.81 0.72 -21.35
N LEU A 69 4.63 0.36 -20.35
CA LEU A 69 5.09 1.28 -19.30
C LEU A 69 6.56 0.98 -19.00
N PRO A 70 7.42 1.98 -18.75
CA PRO A 70 8.86 1.77 -18.60
C PRO A 70 9.26 0.71 -17.57
N TRP A 71 8.58 0.71 -16.42
CA TRP A 71 8.81 -0.26 -15.33
C TRP A 71 8.28 -1.67 -15.62
N ARG A 72 7.65 -1.92 -16.78
CA ARG A 72 7.30 -3.28 -17.23
C ARG A 72 8.37 -3.93 -18.09
N ASN A 73 9.33 -3.14 -18.56
CA ASN A 73 10.43 -3.58 -19.43
C ASN A 73 11.70 -3.92 -18.63
N THR A 74 11.55 -4.25 -17.34
CA THR A 74 12.62 -4.63 -16.42
C THR A 74 12.11 -5.59 -15.36
N ALA A 75 13.01 -6.41 -14.81
CA ALA A 75 12.78 -7.24 -13.63
C ALA A 75 13.66 -6.80 -12.44
N ASP A 76 14.34 -5.65 -12.54
CA ASP A 76 15.19 -5.14 -11.47
C ASP A 76 14.34 -4.73 -10.24
N PRO A 77 14.54 -5.35 -9.05
CA PRO A 77 13.80 -5.02 -7.85
C PRO A 77 13.89 -3.54 -7.43
N TYR A 78 15.02 -2.87 -7.69
CA TYR A 78 15.18 -1.44 -7.43
C TYR A 78 14.23 -0.62 -8.31
N HIS A 79 14.28 -0.85 -9.62
CA HIS A 79 13.46 -0.16 -10.60
C HIS A 79 11.95 -0.38 -10.35
N ILE A 80 11.57 -1.61 -10.02
CA ILE A 80 10.19 -1.96 -9.65
C ILE A 80 9.78 -1.22 -8.39
N LEU A 81 10.58 -1.26 -7.31
CA LEU A 81 10.26 -0.56 -6.07
C LEU A 81 10.11 0.96 -6.28
N VAL A 82 10.99 1.59 -7.05
CA VAL A 82 10.90 3.02 -7.39
C VAL A 82 9.55 3.32 -8.04
N SER A 83 9.17 2.56 -9.08
CA SER A 83 7.87 2.76 -9.75
C SER A 83 6.68 2.54 -8.81
N GLU A 84 6.71 1.49 -7.98
CA GLU A 84 5.62 1.16 -7.07
C GLU A 84 5.44 2.22 -5.98
N VAL A 85 6.52 2.85 -5.51
CA VAL A 85 6.42 3.98 -4.57
C VAL A 85 5.93 5.24 -5.27
N MET A 86 6.40 5.53 -6.49
CA MET A 86 5.95 6.69 -7.27
C MET A 86 4.47 6.61 -7.64
N LEU A 87 3.95 5.43 -7.98
CA LEU A 87 2.55 5.21 -8.37
C LEU A 87 1.56 5.29 -7.20
N GLN A 88 2.04 5.34 -5.96
CA GLN A 88 1.17 5.57 -4.80
C GLN A 88 0.57 6.97 -4.84
N GLN A 89 -0.73 7.05 -5.15
CA GLN A 89 -1.47 8.32 -5.19
C GLN A 89 -0.93 9.32 -6.23
N THR A 90 -0.28 8.83 -7.29
CA THR A 90 0.17 9.66 -8.41
C THR A 90 -0.21 9.01 -9.73
N GLN A 91 -0.66 9.82 -10.69
CA GLN A 91 -1.09 9.34 -12.00
C GLN A 91 0.11 8.90 -12.84
N VAL A 92 -0.08 7.86 -13.66
CA VAL A 92 0.97 7.27 -14.51
C VAL A 92 1.68 8.32 -15.35
N ASP A 93 0.94 9.20 -16.04
CA ASP A 93 1.52 10.20 -16.95
C ASP A 93 2.45 11.19 -16.24
N ARG A 94 2.24 11.43 -14.94
CA ARG A 94 3.12 12.24 -14.11
C ARG A 94 4.35 11.47 -13.61
N VAL A 95 4.21 10.16 -13.42
CA VAL A 95 5.28 9.29 -12.94
C VAL A 95 6.30 9.01 -14.03
N ILE A 96 5.88 8.78 -15.28
CA ILE A 96 6.79 8.40 -16.39
C ILE A 96 8.02 9.32 -16.51
N PRO A 97 7.90 10.65 -16.71
CA PRO A 97 9.09 11.49 -16.86
C PRO A 97 9.96 11.51 -15.60
N LYS A 98 9.32 11.49 -14.42
CA LYS A 98 10.01 11.54 -13.15
C LYS A 98 10.74 10.24 -12.81
N TYR A 99 10.20 9.10 -13.25
CA TYR A 99 10.82 7.80 -13.11
C TYR A 99 12.15 7.74 -13.85
N HIS A 100 12.19 8.23 -15.09
CA HIS A 100 13.43 8.33 -15.86
C HIS A 100 14.45 9.25 -15.19
N GLU A 101 14.06 10.49 -14.87
CA GLU A 101 14.95 11.44 -14.18
C GLU A 101 15.53 10.88 -12.87
N PHE A 102 14.70 10.18 -12.09
CA PHE A 102 15.11 9.63 -10.81
C PHE A 102 16.11 8.47 -10.98
N LEU A 103 15.89 7.58 -11.95
CA LEU A 103 16.79 6.46 -12.21
C LEU A 103 18.09 6.89 -12.89
N ASP A 104 18.06 7.94 -13.71
CA ASP A 104 19.29 8.51 -14.30
C ASP A 104 20.19 9.09 -13.19
N ARG A 105 19.61 9.73 -12.18
CA ARG A 105 20.36 10.29 -11.05
C ARG A 105 20.76 9.23 -10.01
N TYR A 106 19.88 8.28 -9.75
CA TYR A 106 20.06 7.22 -8.76
C TYR A 106 19.84 5.86 -9.43
N PRO A 107 20.85 5.31 -10.13
CA PRO A 107 20.65 4.08 -10.91
C PRO A 107 20.59 2.80 -10.07
N SER A 108 20.90 2.85 -8.77
CA SER A 108 20.85 1.68 -7.90
C SER A 108 20.54 2.02 -6.44
N PHE A 109 20.30 0.99 -5.64
CA PHE A 109 20.17 1.13 -4.18
C PHE A 109 21.38 1.81 -3.54
N GLN A 110 22.60 1.54 -4.01
CA GLN A 110 23.84 2.16 -3.50
C GLN A 110 23.82 3.68 -3.74
N HIS A 111 23.60 4.09 -4.99
CA HIS A 111 23.53 5.51 -5.35
C HIS A 111 22.44 6.25 -4.58
N LEU A 112 21.27 5.62 -4.41
CA LEU A 112 20.19 6.22 -3.63
C LEU A 112 20.54 6.30 -2.14
N ALA A 113 21.16 5.27 -1.57
CA ALA A 113 21.52 5.22 -0.16
C ALA A 113 22.60 6.25 0.23
N GLU A 114 23.55 6.51 -0.68
CA GLU A 114 24.63 7.48 -0.49
C GLU A 114 24.16 8.93 -0.63
N ALA A 115 23.05 9.16 -1.36
CA ALA A 115 22.53 10.50 -1.59
C ALA A 115 22.02 11.16 -0.31
N PRO A 116 22.24 12.48 -0.11
CA PRO A 116 21.57 13.24 0.92
C PRO A 116 20.05 13.20 0.72
N VAL A 117 19.28 12.83 1.75
CA VAL A 117 17.82 12.68 1.66
C VAL A 117 17.12 13.96 1.18
N GLY A 118 17.71 15.14 1.44
CA GLY A 118 17.22 16.42 0.92
C GLY A 118 17.24 16.49 -0.61
N GLU A 119 18.30 16.00 -1.25
CA GLU A 119 18.40 15.95 -2.71
C GLU A 119 17.44 14.94 -3.33
N VAL A 120 17.22 13.81 -2.65
CA VAL A 120 16.23 12.81 -3.07
C VAL A 120 14.82 13.43 -3.10
N LYS A 121 14.45 14.21 -2.07
CA LYS A 121 13.18 14.95 -2.04
C LYS A 121 13.08 15.98 -3.16
N THR A 122 14.15 16.72 -3.42
CA THR A 122 14.20 17.70 -4.51
C THR A 122 14.00 17.03 -5.86
N THR A 123 14.69 15.92 -6.12
CA THR A 123 14.52 15.14 -7.35
C THR A 123 13.09 14.59 -7.46
N TRP A 124 12.48 14.13 -6.37
CA TRP A 124 11.12 13.60 -6.34
C TRP A 124 10.01 14.62 -6.66
N TYR A 125 10.24 15.91 -6.44
CA TYR A 125 9.27 16.97 -6.72
C TYR A 125 8.92 17.02 -8.22
N PRO A 126 7.64 17.18 -8.64
CA PRO A 126 6.46 17.58 -7.85
C PRO A 126 5.49 16.43 -7.52
N LEU A 127 5.93 15.16 -7.46
CA LEU A 127 5.00 14.03 -7.26
C LEU A 127 4.23 14.07 -5.93
N GLY A 128 4.64 14.90 -4.97
CA GLY A 128 3.97 15.11 -3.69
C GLY A 128 4.12 13.95 -2.70
N TYR A 129 3.50 14.07 -1.52
CA TYR A 129 3.65 13.16 -0.38
C TYR A 129 5.11 12.92 0.00
N ASN A 130 5.76 13.95 0.54
CA ASN A 130 7.21 14.01 0.79
C ASN A 130 7.76 12.91 1.72
N ILE A 131 6.89 12.16 2.41
CA ILE A 131 7.30 10.98 3.17
C ILE A 131 7.68 9.79 2.28
N ARG A 132 7.20 9.73 1.03
CA ARG A 132 7.51 8.64 0.09
C ARG A 132 8.99 8.59 -0.32
N PRO A 133 9.62 9.69 -0.79
CA PRO A 133 11.05 9.67 -1.10
C PRO A 133 11.90 9.37 0.13
N GLU A 134 11.52 9.86 1.31
CA GLU A 134 12.22 9.52 2.57
C GLU A 134 12.14 8.03 2.89
N ARG A 135 10.97 7.41 2.73
CA ARG A 135 10.79 5.97 2.94
C ARG A 135 11.57 5.15 1.94
N LEU A 136 11.55 5.54 0.66
CA LEU A 136 12.31 4.87 -0.38
C LEU A 136 13.82 4.95 -0.11
N HIS A 137 14.30 6.13 0.30
CA HIS A 137 15.68 6.35 0.73
C HIS A 137 16.04 5.46 1.93
N SER A 138 15.20 5.41 2.97
CA SER A 138 15.40 4.53 4.13
C SER A 138 15.46 3.05 3.73
N ILE A 139 14.60 2.60 2.81
CA ILE A 139 14.64 1.22 2.29
C ILE A 139 15.95 0.97 1.55
N ALA A 140 16.44 1.95 0.78
CA ALA A 140 17.71 1.82 0.08
C ALA A 140 18.90 1.70 1.04
N CYS A 141 19.00 2.58 2.04
CA CYS A 141 20.04 2.51 3.07
C CYS A 141 20.01 1.17 3.80
N GLU A 142 18.81 0.70 4.18
CA GLU A 142 18.63 -0.58 4.85
C GLU A 142 18.99 -1.77 3.95
N THR A 143 18.65 -1.71 2.67
CA THR A 143 19.00 -2.73 1.67
C THR A 143 20.51 -2.83 1.47
N VAL A 144 21.22 -1.69 1.44
CA VAL A 144 22.68 -1.66 1.37
C VAL A 144 23.29 -2.22 2.65
N ALA A 145 22.87 -1.72 3.81
CA ALA A 145 23.46 -2.09 5.10
C ALA A 145 23.24 -3.57 5.48
N ARG A 146 22.03 -4.11 5.23
CA ARG A 146 21.67 -5.48 5.65
C ARG A 146 21.88 -6.54 4.57
N TYR A 147 21.78 -6.15 3.29
CA TYR A 147 21.73 -7.10 2.17
C TYR A 147 22.71 -6.78 1.04
N GLY A 148 23.68 -5.89 1.26
CA GLY A 148 24.72 -5.57 0.27
C GLY A 148 24.18 -4.95 -1.02
N GLY A 149 23.04 -4.26 -0.93
CA GLY A 149 22.39 -3.60 -2.06
C GLY A 149 21.50 -4.52 -2.91
N LYS A 150 21.25 -5.75 -2.44
CA LYS A 150 20.33 -6.70 -3.07
C LYS A 150 19.05 -6.81 -2.26
N LEU A 151 17.94 -6.35 -2.82
CA LEU A 151 16.64 -6.47 -2.14
C LEU A 151 16.26 -7.96 -1.99
N PRO A 152 15.87 -8.42 -0.79
CA PRO A 152 15.48 -9.82 -0.60
C PRO A 152 14.16 -10.13 -1.33
N SER A 153 13.95 -11.40 -1.69
CA SER A 153 12.75 -11.85 -2.39
C SER A 153 11.67 -12.43 -1.48
N THR A 154 11.99 -12.78 -0.23
CA THR A 154 11.02 -13.43 0.65
C THR A 154 9.99 -12.42 1.18
N GLU A 155 8.75 -12.88 1.38
CA GLU A 155 7.69 -12.01 1.93
C GLU A 155 8.03 -11.52 3.35
N GLU A 156 8.62 -12.38 4.17
CA GLU A 156 9.00 -12.05 5.54
C GLU A 156 10.06 -10.93 5.58
N ASP A 157 11.13 -11.07 4.81
CA ASP A 157 12.19 -10.07 4.75
C ASP A 157 11.68 -8.74 4.19
N LEU A 158 10.89 -8.79 3.12
CA LEU A 158 10.29 -7.61 2.51
C LEU A 158 9.36 -6.87 3.50
N LEU A 159 8.56 -7.60 4.28
CA LEU A 159 7.69 -7.00 5.29
C LEU A 159 8.45 -6.45 6.51
N SER A 160 9.72 -6.81 6.69
CA SER A 160 10.55 -6.24 7.77
C SER A 160 10.93 -4.78 7.51
N PHE A 161 10.95 -4.33 6.25
CA PHE A 161 11.30 -2.95 5.89
C PHE A 161 10.18 -1.98 6.26
N LYS A 162 10.53 -0.89 6.95
CA LYS A 162 9.57 0.17 7.27
C LYS A 162 9.13 0.90 6.00
N GLY A 163 7.90 0.64 5.56
CA GLY A 163 7.31 1.27 4.38
C GLY A 163 6.92 0.28 3.28
N ILE A 164 7.39 -0.96 3.36
CA ILE A 164 6.93 -2.06 2.51
C ILE A 164 5.75 -2.75 3.20
N GLY A 165 4.55 -2.50 2.69
CA GLY A 165 3.35 -3.21 3.11
C GLY A 165 3.09 -4.46 2.26
N ARG A 166 2.09 -5.27 2.65
CA ARG A 166 1.68 -6.50 1.94
C ARG A 166 1.47 -6.31 0.43
N TYR A 167 0.92 -5.17 0.00
CA TYR A 167 0.80 -4.85 -1.43
C TYR A 167 2.17 -4.75 -2.10
N THR A 168 3.05 -3.89 -1.58
CA THR A 168 4.37 -3.63 -2.17
C THR A 168 5.24 -4.89 -2.15
N ALA A 169 5.20 -5.68 -1.07
CA ALA A 169 5.88 -6.97 -1.00
C ALA A 169 5.39 -7.94 -2.09
N GLY A 170 4.06 -8.06 -2.28
CA GLY A 170 3.48 -8.87 -3.35
C GLY A 170 3.83 -8.36 -4.76
N ALA A 171 3.86 -7.04 -4.95
CA ALA A 171 4.24 -6.41 -6.21
C ALA A 171 5.71 -6.68 -6.55
N ILE A 172 6.64 -6.51 -5.60
CA ILE A 172 8.06 -6.84 -5.79
C ILE A 172 8.23 -8.32 -6.15
N ARG A 173 7.64 -9.22 -5.35
CA ARG A 173 7.69 -10.66 -5.59
C ARG A 173 7.15 -11.05 -6.96
N SER A 174 6.03 -10.45 -7.36
CA SER A 174 5.41 -10.74 -8.65
C SER A 174 6.15 -10.12 -9.84
N PHE A 175 6.61 -8.87 -9.73
CA PHE A 175 7.11 -8.11 -10.87
C PHE A 175 8.63 -8.22 -11.05
N ALA A 176 9.38 -8.36 -9.97
CA ALA A 176 10.84 -8.51 -10.03
C ALA A 176 11.25 -9.99 -9.97
N PHE A 177 10.58 -10.80 -9.14
CA PHE A 177 10.96 -12.20 -8.91
C PHE A 177 10.03 -13.22 -9.60
N ASN A 178 9.06 -12.75 -10.39
CA ASN A 178 8.12 -13.56 -11.16
C ASN A 178 7.36 -14.63 -10.34
N GLU A 179 7.12 -14.34 -9.06
CA GLU A 179 6.35 -15.23 -8.19
C GLU A 179 4.83 -15.02 -8.36
N ASP A 180 4.05 -16.06 -8.07
CA ASP A 180 2.58 -15.99 -8.03
C ASP A 180 2.07 -15.31 -6.74
N ALA A 181 2.61 -14.14 -6.42
CA ALA A 181 2.30 -13.39 -5.21
C ALA A 181 1.07 -12.48 -5.41
N PRO A 182 0.13 -12.42 -4.45
CA PRO A 182 -1.06 -11.59 -4.58
C PRO A 182 -0.78 -10.11 -4.36
N ILE A 183 -1.50 -9.28 -5.09
CA ILE A 183 -1.58 -7.84 -4.88
C ILE A 183 -3.02 -7.42 -4.57
N LEU A 184 -3.17 -6.32 -3.84
CA LEU A 184 -4.47 -5.75 -3.53
C LEU A 184 -4.39 -4.23 -3.30
N ASP A 185 -4.32 -3.46 -4.39
CA ASP A 185 -4.47 -2.00 -4.36
C ASP A 185 -5.98 -1.60 -4.41
N THR A 186 -6.25 -0.31 -4.44
CA THR A 186 -7.65 0.19 -4.48
C THR A 186 -8.38 -0.18 -5.78
N ASN A 187 -7.65 -0.34 -6.90
CA ASN A 187 -8.22 -0.75 -8.18
C ASN A 187 -8.60 -2.23 -8.18
N VAL A 188 -7.69 -3.10 -7.75
CA VAL A 188 -7.89 -4.54 -7.61
C VAL A 188 -9.02 -4.81 -6.60
N MET A 189 -9.01 -4.13 -5.44
CA MET A 189 -10.10 -4.24 -4.46
C MET A 189 -11.47 -3.98 -5.09
N ARG A 190 -11.58 -2.91 -5.89
CA ARG A 190 -12.82 -2.53 -6.57
C ARG A 190 -13.25 -3.57 -7.60
N VAL A 191 -12.32 -4.06 -8.43
CA VAL A 191 -12.59 -5.11 -9.43
C VAL A 191 -13.10 -6.37 -8.74
N LEU A 192 -12.37 -6.89 -7.76
CA LEU A 192 -12.71 -8.13 -7.08
C LEU A 192 -14.01 -8.01 -6.30
N HIS A 193 -14.24 -6.87 -5.64
CA HIS A 193 -15.48 -6.61 -4.91
C HIS A 193 -16.69 -6.60 -5.85
N ARG A 194 -16.64 -5.84 -6.94
CA ARG A 194 -17.76 -5.76 -7.91
C ARG A 194 -18.04 -7.11 -8.58
N VAL A 195 -17.00 -7.83 -8.96
CA VAL A 195 -17.17 -9.10 -9.68
C VAL A 195 -17.71 -10.19 -8.75
N PHE A 196 -17.17 -10.33 -7.53
CA PHE A 196 -17.41 -11.51 -6.69
C PHE A 196 -18.26 -11.26 -5.44
N ILE A 197 -18.43 -10.03 -4.98
CA ILE A 197 -19.08 -9.70 -3.70
C ILE A 197 -20.34 -8.84 -3.89
N ALA A 198 -20.21 -7.69 -4.57
CA ALA A 198 -21.21 -6.65 -4.79
C ALA A 198 -21.76 -5.92 -3.55
N LYS A 199 -22.09 -6.63 -2.46
CA LYS A 199 -22.70 -6.05 -1.26
C LYS A 199 -21.66 -5.56 -0.24
N GLY A 200 -22.00 -4.51 0.51
CA GLY A 200 -21.20 -3.97 1.60
C GLY A 200 -19.98 -3.15 1.15
N ASP A 201 -19.28 -2.56 2.12
CA ASP A 201 -18.07 -1.77 1.89
C ASP A 201 -16.88 -2.69 1.49
N PRO A 202 -16.20 -2.45 0.35
CA PRO A 202 -14.95 -3.13 0.02
C PRO A 202 -13.89 -3.09 1.13
N LYS A 203 -13.79 -1.99 1.89
CA LYS A 203 -12.84 -1.87 3.01
C LYS A 203 -13.18 -2.84 4.15
N ALA A 204 -14.47 -3.01 4.44
CA ALA A 204 -14.93 -4.02 5.41
C ALA A 204 -14.69 -5.46 4.93
N SER A 205 -14.49 -5.65 3.61
CA SER A 205 -14.25 -6.95 2.98
C SER A 205 -12.76 -7.23 2.70
N LYS A 206 -11.82 -6.41 3.23
CA LYS A 206 -10.39 -6.46 2.85
C LYS A 206 -9.76 -7.84 3.01
N SER A 207 -10.06 -8.57 4.07
CA SER A 207 -9.53 -9.94 4.27
C SER A 207 -10.00 -10.92 3.19
N ILE A 208 -11.29 -10.87 2.85
CA ILE A 208 -11.89 -11.72 1.80
C ILE A 208 -11.32 -11.35 0.43
N LEU A 209 -11.09 -10.07 0.16
CA LEU A 209 -10.50 -9.59 -1.09
C LEU A 209 -9.04 -10.05 -1.26
N TRP A 210 -8.25 -10.06 -0.18
CA TRP A 210 -6.92 -10.65 -0.19
C TRP A 210 -6.97 -12.15 -0.51
N ALA A 211 -7.87 -12.89 0.13
CA ALA A 211 -8.07 -14.32 -0.15
C ALA A 211 -8.55 -14.56 -1.59
N LEU A 212 -9.38 -13.68 -2.16
CA LEU A 212 -9.77 -13.74 -3.58
C LEU A 212 -8.55 -13.51 -4.49
N SER A 213 -7.75 -12.48 -4.23
CA SER A 213 -6.54 -12.17 -5.02
C SER A 213 -5.62 -13.39 -5.07
N GLU A 214 -5.28 -13.96 -3.91
CA GLU A 214 -4.47 -15.18 -3.79
C GLU A 214 -5.11 -16.38 -4.52
N THR A 215 -6.43 -16.58 -4.35
CA THR A 215 -7.13 -17.71 -4.97
C THR A 215 -7.20 -17.59 -6.50
N LEU A 216 -7.21 -16.38 -7.06
CA LEU A 216 -7.45 -16.15 -8.48
C LEU A 216 -6.17 -16.15 -9.32
N ILE A 217 -4.98 -16.06 -8.73
CA ILE A 217 -3.73 -16.08 -9.49
C ILE A 217 -3.57 -17.45 -10.18
N PRO A 218 -3.39 -17.50 -11.50
CA PRO A 218 -3.02 -18.72 -12.20
C PRO A 218 -1.53 -19.02 -11.96
N LYS A 219 -1.21 -20.30 -11.72
CA LYS A 219 0.18 -20.73 -11.51
C LYS A 219 1.07 -20.35 -12.69
N GLY A 220 2.25 -19.79 -12.42
CA GLY A 220 3.24 -19.36 -13.40
C GLY A 220 2.81 -18.18 -14.25
N ARG A 221 1.75 -17.46 -13.86
CA ARG A 221 1.18 -16.31 -14.59
C ARG A 221 0.89 -15.12 -13.67
N GLY A 222 1.48 -15.10 -12.47
CA GLY A 222 1.35 -14.03 -11.49
C GLY A 222 1.59 -12.64 -12.07
N TYR A 223 2.71 -12.46 -12.79
CA TYR A 223 3.06 -11.19 -13.43
C TYR A 223 1.93 -10.64 -14.31
N ASP A 224 1.58 -11.35 -15.39
CA ASP A 224 0.55 -10.92 -16.34
C ASP A 224 -0.80 -10.71 -15.65
N PHE A 225 -1.17 -11.61 -14.75
CA PHE A 225 -2.47 -11.57 -14.10
C PHE A 225 -2.61 -10.35 -13.18
N ASN A 226 -1.55 -10.02 -12.43
CA ASN A 226 -1.52 -8.86 -11.56
C ASN A 226 -1.51 -7.56 -12.38
N GLN A 227 -0.68 -7.47 -13.43
CA GLN A 227 -0.68 -6.34 -14.35
C GLN A 227 -2.06 -6.15 -15.02
N ALA A 228 -2.69 -7.25 -15.44
CA ALA A 228 -4.02 -7.26 -16.00
C ALA A 228 -5.08 -6.75 -15.02
N LEU A 229 -5.05 -7.19 -13.75
CA LEU A 229 -5.98 -6.70 -12.73
C LEU A 229 -5.86 -5.19 -12.50
N MET A 230 -4.63 -4.68 -12.42
CA MET A 230 -4.37 -3.26 -12.22
C MET A 230 -4.84 -2.43 -13.41
N ASP A 231 -4.46 -2.81 -14.63
CA ASP A 231 -4.89 -2.13 -15.86
C ASP A 231 -6.40 -2.19 -16.02
N PHE A 232 -6.99 -3.37 -15.81
CA PHE A 232 -8.43 -3.54 -15.91
C PHE A 232 -9.18 -2.65 -14.92
N GLY A 233 -8.70 -2.54 -13.68
CA GLY A 233 -9.26 -1.63 -12.70
C GLY A 233 -9.10 -0.17 -13.09
N ALA A 234 -7.93 0.22 -13.62
CA ALA A 234 -7.60 1.59 -13.98
C ALA A 234 -8.37 2.09 -15.21
N THR A 235 -8.58 1.26 -16.23
CA THR A 235 -9.08 1.70 -17.55
C THR A 235 -10.47 1.17 -17.91
N CYS A 236 -10.87 -0.01 -17.43
CA CYS A 236 -12.17 -0.61 -17.75
C CYS A 236 -13.16 -0.50 -16.58
N CYS A 237 -12.80 -1.03 -15.41
CA CYS A 237 -13.63 -1.07 -14.21
C CYS A 237 -13.36 0.14 -13.30
N THR A 238 -13.46 1.35 -13.86
CA THR A 238 -13.15 2.62 -13.16
C THR A 238 -14.12 2.92 -12.01
N SER A 239 -13.75 3.82 -11.11
CA SER A 239 -14.51 4.10 -9.88
C SER A 239 -15.91 4.68 -10.15
N ARG A 240 -16.02 5.66 -11.06
CA ARG A 240 -17.26 6.40 -11.34
C ARG A 240 -18.01 5.87 -12.56
N ASN A 241 -17.34 5.76 -13.71
CA ASN A 241 -17.97 5.43 -14.99
C ASN A 241 -17.29 4.21 -15.64
N PRO A 242 -17.45 3.00 -15.09
CA PRO A 242 -16.84 1.80 -15.67
C PRO A 242 -17.49 1.45 -17.02
N SER A 243 -16.68 0.96 -17.95
CA SER A 243 -17.10 0.51 -19.29
C SER A 243 -17.79 -0.85 -19.22
N CYS A 244 -18.94 -0.93 -18.52
CA CYS A 244 -19.63 -2.20 -18.26
C CYS A 244 -20.13 -2.89 -19.54
N ARG A 245 -20.56 -2.15 -20.57
CA ARG A 245 -21.10 -2.74 -21.81
C ARG A 245 -20.08 -3.61 -22.54
N PRO A 246 -18.85 -3.13 -22.85
CA PRO A 246 -17.80 -3.96 -23.45
C PRO A 246 -17.05 -4.85 -22.44
N CYS A 247 -17.38 -4.78 -21.15
CA CYS A 247 -16.62 -5.48 -20.11
C CYS A 247 -16.70 -7.01 -20.27
N PRO A 248 -15.56 -7.72 -20.36
CA PRO A 248 -15.53 -9.17 -20.52
C PRO A 248 -16.09 -9.91 -19.29
N MET A 249 -16.19 -9.24 -18.14
CA MET A 249 -16.73 -9.80 -16.91
C MET A 249 -18.26 -9.68 -16.80
N LYS A 250 -18.94 -9.06 -17.77
CA LYS A 250 -20.40 -8.81 -17.77
C LYS A 250 -21.23 -10.00 -17.25
N SER A 251 -21.01 -11.19 -17.80
CA SER A 251 -21.83 -12.38 -17.47
C SER A 251 -21.53 -13.01 -16.11
N ILE A 252 -20.46 -12.59 -15.42
CA ILE A 252 -20.04 -13.15 -14.12
C ILE A 252 -19.94 -12.09 -13.03
N CYS A 253 -20.12 -10.82 -13.37
CA CYS A 253 -19.99 -9.71 -12.44
C CYS A 253 -21.28 -9.48 -11.67
N LYS A 254 -21.23 -9.61 -10.34
CA LYS A 254 -22.39 -9.42 -9.46
C LYS A 254 -22.92 -7.98 -9.42
N THR A 255 -22.15 -7.01 -9.89
CA THR A 255 -22.57 -5.61 -9.99
C THR A 255 -22.83 -5.17 -11.44
N TYR A 256 -23.01 -6.10 -12.39
CA TYR A 256 -23.35 -5.71 -13.76
C TYR A 256 -24.86 -5.43 -13.93
N PRO A 257 -25.25 -4.37 -14.67
CA PRO A 257 -24.41 -3.22 -15.00
C PRO A 257 -24.24 -2.33 -13.76
N PHE A 258 -23.05 -1.71 -13.62
CA PHE A 258 -22.78 -0.86 -12.46
C PHE A 258 -23.73 0.33 -12.47
N GLY A 259 -24.49 0.52 -11.38
CA GLY A 259 -25.46 1.61 -11.26
C GLY A 259 -26.89 1.29 -11.68
N ALA A 260 -27.22 0.05 -12.08
CA ALA A 260 -28.62 -0.37 -12.14
C ALA A 260 -29.26 -0.20 -10.74
N GLY A 261 -30.15 0.80 -10.60
CA GLY A 261 -30.80 1.16 -9.33
C GLY A 261 -30.33 2.47 -8.68
N ARG A 262 -29.39 3.22 -9.26
CA ARG A 262 -29.10 4.60 -8.82
C ARG A 262 -29.98 5.60 -9.56
N THR A 263 -30.98 6.15 -8.87
CA THR A 263 -31.89 7.18 -9.40
C THR A 263 -31.32 8.59 -9.40
N LYS A 264 -30.08 8.81 -8.91
CA LYS A 264 -29.37 10.09 -9.04
C LYS A 264 -27.88 9.89 -9.30
N PRO A 265 -27.24 10.75 -10.13
CA PRO A 265 -25.79 10.75 -10.31
C PRO A 265 -25.08 11.25 -9.05
N LEU A 266 -23.84 10.75 -8.85
CA LEU A 266 -22.89 11.23 -7.83
C LEU A 266 -22.24 12.53 -8.29
#